data_AF-A0A7S2R355-F1
#
_entry.id   AF-A0A7S2R355-F1
#
_cell.length_a   1.000
_cell.length_b   1.000
_cell.length_c   1.000
_cell.angle_alpha   90.00
_cell.angle_beta   90.00
_cell.angle_gamma   90.00
#
_symmetry.space_group_name_H-M   'P 1'
#
loop_
_entity.id
_entity.type
_entity.pdbx_description
1 polymer ?
#
loop_
_entity_poly.entity_id
_entity_poly.type
_entity_poly.pdbx_seq_one_letter_code
_entity_poly.pdbx_strand_id
1 'polypeptide(L)'
;ERSSSNKKTLCPYGTVCCAKMELFSQPPESSRQVDSPPPYTGLLAPGQTLENCIIRLSSAIKPPSQSFSSSRLGKVALLAAGKELKNAKLFPTAAIKVFRGDGIRSGNLLFAGRKVGQSEEDFFAHVLCTQLTEKVSTTLKPFVRTFYAYAKNPLSLGISDFCAHDLHGVPAIKADTKNMDDIQFPYSVILQPILHFNTETLEKEANQKKSSVKKKEKAKEKPFDSFLDDLLSIPEGTPLYDIFVCPDPLSVIDPSKLQKIGRIITTSEMILSKPDDTLFFRHQKKEEDFEYRPQWREQVKQKCSYDGGKKVGTVDKFAGWRLFENHIATKQYVDFETC
;
A
#
# COMPACT_ATOMS: atom_id res chain seq x y z
N GLU A 1 -26.13 29.09 16.77
CA GLU A 1 -25.35 28.99 15.51
C GLU A 1 -23.98 28.39 15.83
N ARG A 2 -23.75 27.13 15.47
CA ARG A 2 -22.48 26.45 15.75
C ARG A 2 -21.55 26.64 14.56
N SER A 3 -20.45 27.34 14.80
CA SER A 3 -19.25 27.40 13.96
C SER A 3 -18.99 26.03 13.31
N SER A 4 -19.16 25.95 12.00
CA SER A 4 -18.73 24.82 11.19
C SER A 4 -17.21 24.80 11.19
N SER A 5 -16.61 24.24 12.25
CA SER A 5 -15.19 23.97 12.24
C SER A 5 -14.93 23.04 11.06
N ASN A 6 -14.16 23.53 10.08
CA ASN A 6 -13.72 22.75 8.94
C ASN A 6 -12.88 21.58 9.46
N LYS A 7 -13.54 20.46 9.79
CA LYS A 7 -12.89 19.21 10.12
C LYS A 7 -12.19 18.76 8.84
N LYS A 8 -10.89 19.03 8.76
CA LYS A 8 -10.02 18.51 7.72
C LYS A 8 -9.99 17.00 7.88
N THR A 9 -10.80 16.30 7.12
CA THR A 9 -10.79 14.84 7.05
C THR A 9 -9.73 14.43 6.03
N LEU A 10 -8.66 13.79 6.53
CA LEU A 10 -7.77 12.99 5.70
C LEU A 10 -8.52 11.71 5.32
N CYS A 11 -8.40 11.27 4.06
CA CYS A 11 -9.09 10.09 3.52
C CYS A 11 -10.63 10.09 3.68
N PRO A 12 -11.35 11.15 3.24
CA PRO A 12 -12.76 11.28 3.55
C PRO A 12 -13.65 10.26 2.85
N TYR A 13 -13.20 9.70 1.73
CA TYR A 13 -14.03 8.80 0.92
C TYR A 13 -13.22 7.57 0.50
N GLY A 14 -13.83 6.41 0.66
CA GLY A 14 -13.31 5.14 0.22
C GLY A 14 -14.42 4.10 0.18
N THR A 15 -14.08 2.88 -0.17
CA THR A 15 -14.95 1.72 -0.03
C THR A 15 -14.36 0.75 0.99
N VAL A 16 -15.20 -0.10 1.54
CA VAL A 16 -14.82 -1.16 2.46
C VAL A 16 -15.58 -2.43 2.10
N CYS A 17 -14.93 -3.58 2.24
CA CYS A 17 -15.59 -4.89 2.17
C CYS A 17 -14.90 -5.86 3.14
N CYS A 18 -15.60 -6.95 3.44
CA CYS A 18 -14.95 -8.17 3.92
C CYS A 18 -14.08 -8.77 2.81
N ALA A 19 -12.96 -9.33 3.22
CA ALA A 19 -12.01 -10.00 2.34
C ALA A 19 -11.41 -11.21 3.05
N LYS A 20 -10.76 -12.08 2.28
CA LYS A 20 -9.84 -13.07 2.80
C LYS A 20 -8.43 -12.87 2.24
N MET A 21 -7.44 -13.34 2.99
CA MET A 21 -6.05 -13.41 2.53
C MET A 21 -5.65 -14.89 2.42
N GLU A 22 -5.35 -15.34 1.21
CA GLU A 22 -4.83 -16.69 0.96
C GLU A 22 -3.31 -16.61 0.93
N LEU A 23 -2.64 -17.17 1.93
CA LEU A 23 -1.18 -17.21 2.00
C LEU A 23 -0.68 -18.56 1.51
N PHE A 24 0.15 -18.53 0.47
CA PHE A 24 0.68 -19.73 -0.16
C PHE A 24 1.66 -20.46 0.76
N SER A 25 1.80 -21.76 0.56
CA SER A 25 2.78 -22.56 1.29
C SER A 25 4.19 -22.13 0.90
N GLN A 26 5.09 -22.07 1.87
CA GLN A 26 6.48 -21.78 1.55
C GLN A 26 7.10 -22.97 0.79
N PRO A 27 7.98 -22.71 -0.19
CA PRO A 27 8.71 -23.78 -0.88
C PRO A 27 9.38 -24.74 0.13
N PRO A 28 9.44 -26.05 -0.17
CA PRO A 28 10.09 -27.02 0.69
C PRO A 28 11.56 -26.65 0.91
N GLU A 29 12.12 -26.95 2.08
CA GLU A 29 13.50 -26.55 2.43
C GLU A 29 14.55 -27.02 1.41
N SER A 30 14.31 -28.16 0.75
CA SER A 30 15.18 -28.69 -0.30
C SER A 30 15.27 -27.83 -1.56
N SER A 31 14.26 -26.98 -1.84
CA SER A 31 14.28 -26.06 -2.97
C SER A 31 14.69 -24.64 -2.58
N ARG A 32 14.92 -24.38 -1.29
CA ARG A 32 15.31 -23.06 -0.83
C ARG A 32 16.77 -22.79 -1.13
N GLN A 33 17.07 -21.56 -1.52
CA GLN A 33 18.44 -21.08 -1.53
C GLN A 33 19.00 -21.12 -0.10
N VAL A 34 20.30 -21.40 0.04
CA VAL A 34 21.01 -21.49 1.34
C VAL A 34 20.76 -20.27 2.23
N ASP A 35 20.53 -19.10 1.63
CA ASP A 35 20.27 -17.84 2.32
C ASP A 35 18.79 -17.42 2.35
N SER A 36 17.86 -18.37 2.20
CA SER A 36 16.43 -18.04 2.30
C SER A 36 16.08 -17.69 3.75
N PRO A 37 15.29 -16.62 3.99
CA PRO A 37 14.85 -16.30 5.33
C PRO A 37 13.95 -17.41 5.89
N PRO A 38 13.90 -17.58 7.23
CA PRO A 38 12.95 -18.48 7.87
C PRO A 38 11.50 -18.12 7.52
N PRO A 39 10.54 -19.05 7.68
CA PRO A 39 9.12 -18.77 7.48
C PRO A 39 8.66 -17.58 8.32
N TYR A 40 7.78 -16.74 7.75
CA TYR A 40 7.12 -15.67 8.50
C TYR A 40 6.21 -16.24 9.60
N THR A 41 5.92 -15.43 10.61
CA THR A 41 5.07 -15.83 11.75
C THR A 41 3.75 -15.07 11.80
N GLY A 42 2.87 -15.49 12.71
CA GLY A 42 1.59 -14.84 12.99
C GLY A 42 0.69 -14.80 11.75
N LEU A 43 0.09 -13.65 11.47
CA LEU A 43 -0.82 -13.48 10.34
C LEU A 43 -0.13 -13.50 8.96
N LEU A 44 1.21 -13.60 8.87
CA LEU A 44 1.91 -13.84 7.60
C LEU A 44 2.48 -15.25 7.49
N ALA A 45 2.19 -16.15 8.44
CA ALA A 45 2.66 -17.52 8.37
C ALA A 45 2.22 -18.19 7.05
N PRO A 46 3.12 -18.87 6.32
CA PRO A 46 2.80 -19.51 5.04
C PRO A 46 1.74 -20.62 5.17
N GLY A 47 0.98 -20.86 4.09
CA GLY A 47 0.05 -21.98 3.99
C GLY A 47 -1.25 -21.84 4.79
N GLN A 48 -1.59 -20.64 5.26
CA GLN A 48 -2.84 -20.37 5.96
C GLN A 48 -3.78 -19.47 5.13
N THR A 49 -5.07 -19.53 5.43
CA THR A 49 -6.07 -18.60 4.89
C THR A 49 -6.68 -17.80 6.02
N LEU A 50 -6.63 -16.47 5.90
CA LEU A 50 -7.24 -15.54 6.84
C LEU A 50 -8.64 -15.17 6.34
N GLU A 51 -9.67 -15.87 6.80
CA GLU A 51 -11.04 -15.72 6.29
C GLU A 51 -11.74 -14.42 6.73
N ASN A 52 -11.34 -13.87 7.88
CA ASN A 52 -12.04 -12.76 8.53
C ASN A 52 -11.23 -11.46 8.47
N CYS A 53 -11.09 -10.90 7.27
CA CYS A 53 -10.41 -9.63 7.04
C CYS A 53 -11.40 -8.54 6.59
N ILE A 54 -11.05 -7.29 6.87
CA ILE A 54 -11.66 -6.11 6.26
C ILE A 54 -10.58 -5.42 5.44
N ILE A 55 -10.89 -5.08 4.20
CA ILE A 55 -10.06 -4.18 3.39
C ILE A 55 -10.82 -2.88 3.13
N ARG A 56 -10.13 -1.76 3.32
CA ARG A 56 -10.62 -0.42 2.95
C ARG A 56 -9.75 0.13 1.84
N LEU A 57 -10.36 0.55 0.75
CA LEU A 57 -9.71 1.17 -0.41
C LEU A 57 -10.12 2.64 -0.44
N SER A 58 -9.15 3.57 -0.43
CA SER A 58 -9.46 5.00 -0.33
C SER A 58 -8.43 5.86 -1.03
N SER A 59 -8.77 7.13 -1.25
CA SER A 59 -7.76 8.14 -1.63
C SER A 59 -7.33 8.93 -0.40
N ALA A 60 -6.02 9.08 -0.18
CA ALA A 60 -5.47 9.79 0.96
C ALA A 60 -5.99 11.24 1.08
N ILE A 61 -6.12 11.90 -0.07
CA ILE A 61 -6.56 13.29 -0.17
C ILE A 61 -7.22 13.53 -1.54
N LYS A 62 -8.06 14.56 -1.63
CA LYS A 62 -8.51 15.09 -2.92
C LYS A 62 -7.33 15.77 -3.63
N PRO A 63 -7.15 15.59 -4.96
CA PRO A 63 -6.12 16.26 -5.71
C PRO A 63 -6.09 17.77 -5.49
N PRO A 64 -4.89 18.37 -5.38
CA PRO A 64 -4.76 19.81 -5.24
C PRO A 64 -5.38 20.57 -6.41
N SER A 65 -5.33 20.01 -7.62
CA SER A 65 -5.91 20.60 -8.84
C SER A 65 -7.41 20.91 -8.67
N GLN A 66 -8.14 20.11 -7.90
CA GLN A 66 -9.56 20.33 -7.64
C GLN A 66 -9.80 21.19 -6.39
N SER A 67 -8.95 21.04 -5.36
CA SER A 67 -9.15 21.73 -4.07
C SER A 67 -8.67 23.19 -4.06
N PHE A 68 -7.61 23.51 -4.82
CA PHE A 68 -6.93 24.81 -4.75
C PHE A 68 -7.10 25.69 -5.99
N SER A 69 -7.79 25.20 -7.05
CA SER A 69 -7.92 25.94 -8.31
C SER A 69 -8.69 27.26 -8.20
N SER A 70 -9.51 27.43 -7.17
CA SER A 70 -10.32 28.64 -6.95
C SER A 70 -9.52 29.82 -6.39
N SER A 71 -8.37 29.59 -5.74
CA SER A 71 -7.57 30.68 -5.14
C SER A 71 -6.28 30.98 -5.91
N ARG A 72 -5.94 32.27 -6.07
CA ARG A 72 -4.67 32.70 -6.71
C ARG A 72 -3.44 32.14 -5.98
N LEU A 73 -3.48 32.13 -4.64
CA LEU A 73 -2.39 31.58 -3.81
C LEU A 73 -2.24 30.06 -4.01
N GLY A 74 -3.37 29.35 -4.13
CA GLY A 74 -3.39 27.91 -4.41
C GLY A 74 -2.73 27.54 -5.73
N LYS A 75 -2.94 28.33 -6.80
CA LYS A 75 -2.29 28.11 -8.10
C LYS A 75 -0.77 28.26 -8.04
N VAL A 76 -0.25 29.24 -7.31
CA VAL A 76 1.20 29.44 -7.13
C VAL A 76 1.81 28.30 -6.32
N ALA A 77 1.15 27.88 -5.25
CA ALA A 77 1.58 26.72 -4.45
C ALA A 77 1.63 25.43 -5.29
N LEU A 78 0.64 25.24 -6.19
CA LEU A 78 0.60 24.09 -7.10
C LEU A 78 1.75 24.10 -8.11
N LEU A 79 2.10 25.27 -8.68
CA LEU A 79 3.23 25.41 -9.59
C LEU A 79 4.54 25.06 -8.90
N ALA A 80 4.70 25.43 -7.63
CA ALA A 80 5.86 25.07 -6.82
C ALA A 80 5.88 23.60 -6.38
N ALA A 81 4.74 22.90 -6.39
CA ALA A 81 4.63 21.54 -5.88
C ALA A 81 5.10 20.45 -6.87
N GLY A 82 5.40 20.84 -8.11
CA GLY A 82 5.95 19.97 -9.15
C GLY A 82 4.89 19.41 -10.11
N LYS A 83 5.32 19.05 -11.32
CA LYS A 83 4.45 18.56 -12.41
C LYS A 83 3.62 17.34 -12.01
N GLU A 84 4.21 16.44 -11.23
CA GLU A 84 3.56 15.19 -10.81
C GLU A 84 2.37 15.46 -9.90
N LEU A 85 2.54 16.28 -8.85
CA LEU A 85 1.44 16.61 -7.93
C LEU A 85 0.34 17.41 -8.63
N LYS A 86 0.70 18.26 -9.60
CA LYS A 86 -0.26 18.98 -10.43
C LYS A 86 -1.13 18.05 -11.27
N ASN A 87 -0.55 16.96 -11.75
CA ASN A 87 -1.21 15.99 -12.61
C ASN A 87 -1.86 14.84 -11.83
N ALA A 88 -1.70 14.82 -10.50
CA ALA A 88 -2.30 13.80 -9.66
C ALA A 88 -3.82 13.84 -9.77
N LYS A 89 -4.41 12.68 -10.05
CA LYS A 89 -5.86 12.45 -10.05
C LYS A 89 -6.30 11.66 -8.83
N LEU A 90 -5.42 10.84 -8.28
CA LEU A 90 -5.74 9.96 -7.15
C LEU A 90 -4.52 9.77 -6.24
N PHE A 91 -4.76 9.46 -4.97
CA PHE A 91 -3.73 9.08 -3.99
C PHE A 91 -4.11 7.74 -3.36
N PRO A 92 -4.02 6.62 -4.09
CA PRO A 92 -4.55 5.35 -3.60
C PRO A 92 -3.87 4.89 -2.31
N THR A 93 -4.70 4.45 -1.38
CA THR A 93 -4.31 3.82 -0.13
C THR A 93 -5.22 2.62 0.14
N ALA A 94 -4.64 1.57 0.71
CA ALA A 94 -5.38 0.43 1.19
C ALA A 94 -5.09 0.24 2.68
N ALA A 95 -6.09 -0.18 3.44
CA ALA A 95 -5.89 -0.60 4.82
C ALA A 95 -6.52 -1.98 5.02
N ILE A 96 -5.77 -2.89 5.64
CA ILE A 96 -6.22 -4.24 5.95
C ILE A 96 -6.33 -4.35 7.46
N LYS A 97 -7.44 -4.92 7.93
CA LYS A 97 -7.65 -5.30 9.32
C LYS A 97 -8.00 -6.79 9.37
N VAL A 98 -7.27 -7.56 10.15
CA VAL A 98 -7.51 -8.98 10.38
C VAL A 98 -7.88 -9.18 11.84
N PHE A 99 -9.05 -9.76 12.10
CA PHE A 99 -9.49 -10.06 13.46
C PHE A 99 -8.73 -11.25 14.03
N ARG A 100 -8.46 -11.23 15.33
CA ARG A 100 -7.79 -12.32 16.06
C ARG A 100 -8.71 -12.84 17.16
N GLY A 101 -8.53 -14.10 17.54
CA GLY A 101 -9.22 -14.74 18.65
C GLY A 101 -8.76 -14.25 20.02
N ASP A 102 -9.37 -14.83 21.06
CA ASP A 102 -8.94 -14.73 22.47
C ASP A 102 -8.77 -13.31 23.01
N GLY A 103 -9.59 -12.37 22.52
CA GLY A 103 -9.55 -10.97 22.96
C GLY A 103 -8.29 -10.22 22.51
N ILE A 104 -7.45 -10.81 21.66
CA ILE A 104 -6.28 -10.16 21.09
C ILE A 104 -6.74 -9.11 20.07
N ARG A 105 -6.05 -7.97 20.07
CA ARG A 105 -6.33 -6.88 19.14
C ARG A 105 -6.07 -7.33 17.70
N SER A 106 -6.92 -6.86 16.77
CA SER A 106 -6.75 -7.08 15.34
C SER A 106 -5.34 -6.71 14.85
N GLY A 107 -4.78 -7.50 13.93
CA GLY A 107 -3.61 -7.10 13.15
C GLY A 107 -4.03 -6.11 12.06
N ASN A 108 -3.26 -5.07 11.83
CA ASN A 108 -3.58 -4.06 10.82
C ASN A 108 -2.36 -3.74 9.96
N LEU A 109 -2.59 -3.51 8.66
CA LEU A 109 -1.59 -2.99 7.74
C LEU A 109 -2.19 -1.79 6.99
N LEU A 110 -1.35 -0.80 6.69
CA LEU A 110 -1.71 0.35 5.87
C LEU A 110 -0.72 0.42 4.71
N PHE A 111 -1.24 0.70 3.53
CA PHE A 111 -0.51 0.76 2.29
C PHE A 111 -0.79 2.08 1.61
N ALA A 112 0.23 2.62 0.98
CA ALA A 112 0.10 3.81 0.17
C ALA A 112 0.88 3.61 -1.13
N GLY A 113 0.31 4.14 -2.22
CA GLY A 113 0.98 4.17 -3.50
C GLY A 113 1.93 5.35 -3.60
N ARG A 114 1.80 6.11 -4.69
CA ARG A 114 2.67 7.25 -4.96
C ARG A 114 2.37 8.43 -4.02
N LYS A 115 3.36 8.86 -3.23
CA LYS A 115 3.28 10.05 -2.33
C LYS A 115 2.79 11.33 -2.97
N VAL A 116 3.10 11.52 -4.25
CA VAL A 116 2.70 12.72 -5.03
C VAL A 116 1.42 12.48 -5.82
N GLY A 117 0.69 11.42 -5.51
CA GLY A 117 -0.46 10.95 -6.27
C GLY A 117 -0.06 10.35 -7.61
N GLN A 118 -1.02 9.73 -8.28
CA GLN A 118 -0.86 9.11 -9.59
C GLN A 118 -1.65 9.89 -10.65
N SER A 119 -1.22 9.83 -11.90
CA SER A 119 -1.87 10.51 -13.04
C SER A 119 -3.10 9.78 -13.56
N GLU A 120 -3.20 8.51 -13.21
CA GLU A 120 -4.18 7.54 -13.65
C GLU A 120 -5.45 7.67 -12.79
N GLU A 121 -6.62 7.52 -13.43
CA GLU A 121 -7.91 7.47 -12.73
C GLU A 121 -8.16 6.09 -12.12
N ASP A 122 -7.55 5.04 -12.68
CA ASP A 122 -7.65 3.67 -12.20
C ASP A 122 -6.99 3.54 -10.82
N PHE A 123 -7.78 3.21 -9.81
CA PHE A 123 -7.32 2.97 -8.44
C PHE A 123 -6.19 1.91 -8.37
N PHE A 124 -6.24 0.93 -9.26
CA PHE A 124 -5.35 -0.22 -9.33
C PHE A 124 -4.20 -0.04 -10.34
N ALA A 125 -3.92 1.20 -10.77
CA ALA A 125 -2.85 1.47 -11.73
C ALA A 125 -1.44 1.09 -11.22
N HIS A 126 -1.22 1.15 -9.91
CA HIS A 126 0.10 0.98 -9.31
C HIS A 126 0.08 0.15 -8.04
N VAL A 127 1.24 -0.42 -7.72
CA VAL A 127 1.42 -1.15 -6.45
C VAL A 127 1.28 -0.23 -5.24
N LEU A 128 0.78 -0.79 -4.14
CA LEU A 128 0.73 -0.12 -2.84
C LEU A 128 1.71 -0.81 -1.90
N CYS A 129 2.37 -0.05 -1.02
CA CYS A 129 3.39 -0.60 -0.13
C CYS A 129 3.32 0.01 1.27
N THR A 130 3.77 -0.74 2.28
CA THR A 130 3.93 -0.24 3.65
C THR A 130 5.07 0.76 3.78
N GLN A 131 6.01 0.75 2.83
CA GLN A 131 7.16 1.67 2.76
C GLN A 131 6.99 2.69 1.63
N LEU A 132 7.05 3.97 1.99
CA LEU A 132 7.15 5.08 1.04
C LEU A 132 8.58 5.59 1.03
N THR A 133 9.09 5.95 -0.15
CA THR A 133 10.46 6.47 -0.26
C THR A 133 10.67 7.67 0.67
N GLU A 134 11.89 7.96 1.12
CA GLU A 134 12.09 9.17 1.95
C GLU A 134 12.16 10.47 1.15
N LYS A 135 12.32 10.40 -0.17
CA LYS A 135 12.46 11.59 -1.01
C LYS A 135 11.13 12.36 -1.08
N VAL A 136 11.06 13.47 -0.34
CA VAL A 136 9.92 14.41 -0.35
C VAL A 136 10.36 15.69 -1.04
N SER A 137 9.51 16.25 -1.92
CA SER A 137 9.78 17.57 -2.51
C SER A 137 9.87 18.63 -1.41
N THR A 138 10.70 19.65 -1.60
CA THR A 138 10.84 20.75 -0.64
C THR A 138 9.50 21.38 -0.25
N THR A 139 8.58 21.46 -1.21
CA THR A 139 7.21 21.97 -1.04
C THR A 139 6.35 21.15 -0.09
N LEU A 140 6.56 19.82 -0.03
CA LEU A 140 5.81 18.93 0.87
C LEU A 140 6.47 18.78 2.26
N LYS A 141 7.70 19.29 2.47
CA LYS A 141 8.41 19.19 3.75
C LYS A 141 7.60 19.70 4.95
N PRO A 142 6.89 20.84 4.92
CA PRO A 142 6.10 21.30 6.05
C PRO A 142 5.01 20.31 6.47
N PHE A 143 4.34 19.69 5.48
CA PHE A 143 3.31 18.68 5.74
C PHE A 143 3.92 17.42 6.36
N VAL A 144 5.02 16.92 5.80
CA VAL A 144 5.68 15.71 6.31
C VAL A 144 6.29 15.95 7.70
N ARG A 145 6.80 17.17 8.00
CA ARG A 145 7.29 17.56 9.33
C ARG A 145 6.25 17.35 10.43
N THR A 146 4.97 17.53 10.16
CA THR A 146 3.91 17.24 11.14
C THR A 146 3.91 15.76 11.53
N PHE A 147 4.15 14.85 10.59
CA PHE A 147 4.23 13.42 10.89
C PHE A 147 5.51 13.03 11.62
N TYR A 148 6.62 13.74 11.38
CA TYR A 148 7.87 13.54 12.13
C TYR A 148 7.75 13.85 13.63
N ALA A 149 6.74 14.63 14.05
CA ALA A 149 6.44 14.83 15.47
C ALA A 149 5.91 13.56 16.15
N TYR A 150 5.36 12.60 15.38
CA TYR A 150 4.73 11.38 15.89
C TYR A 150 5.60 10.13 15.71
N ALA A 151 6.44 10.09 14.67
CA ALA A 151 7.33 8.97 14.34
C ALA A 151 8.65 9.47 13.74
N LYS A 152 9.77 8.76 13.97
CA LYS A 152 11.06 9.12 13.36
C LYS A 152 11.10 8.73 11.88
N ASN A 153 10.33 7.72 11.49
CA ASN A 153 10.22 7.20 10.13
C ASN A 153 8.75 7.23 9.65
N PRO A 154 8.13 8.42 9.49
CA PRO A 154 6.69 8.54 9.20
C PRO A 154 6.28 8.03 7.82
N LEU A 155 7.24 7.77 6.94
CA LEU A 155 7.05 7.22 5.60
C LEU A 155 7.25 5.71 5.59
N SER A 156 7.35 5.09 6.76
CA SER A 156 7.51 3.66 6.92
C SER A 156 6.61 3.13 8.02
N LEU A 157 6.04 1.96 7.80
CA LEU A 157 5.10 1.35 8.73
C LEU A 157 5.67 0.04 9.30
N GLY A 158 5.42 -0.16 10.60
CA GLY A 158 5.78 -1.38 11.31
C GLY A 158 4.92 -2.57 10.84
N ILE A 159 5.50 -3.77 10.86
CA ILE A 159 4.85 -5.02 10.45
C ILE A 159 4.93 -6.09 11.55
N SER A 160 5.83 -5.93 12.52
CA SER A 160 6.06 -6.91 13.59
C SER A 160 4.80 -7.24 14.41
N ASP A 161 3.92 -6.28 14.72
CA ASP A 161 2.64 -6.55 15.40
C ASP A 161 1.72 -7.44 14.58
N PHE A 162 1.77 -7.35 13.24
CA PHE A 162 0.99 -8.20 12.35
C PHE A 162 1.45 -9.67 12.42
N CYS A 163 2.74 -9.89 12.65
CA CYS A 163 3.37 -11.22 12.72
C CYS A 163 3.51 -11.77 14.16
N ALA A 164 3.11 -10.99 15.18
CA ALA A 164 3.31 -11.34 16.58
C ALA A 164 2.29 -12.36 17.13
N HIS A 165 1.10 -12.43 16.53
CA HIS A 165 0.04 -13.36 16.93
C HIS A 165 -0.65 -13.92 15.68
N ASP A 166 -1.10 -15.17 15.74
CA ASP A 166 -1.89 -15.81 14.69
C ASP A 166 -3.38 -15.41 14.70
N LEU A 167 -4.20 -16.08 13.89
CA LEU A 167 -5.65 -15.84 13.80
C LEU A 167 -6.40 -16.18 15.09
N HIS A 168 -5.89 -17.11 15.89
CA HIS A 168 -6.49 -17.53 17.14
C HIS A 168 -6.04 -16.66 18.32
N GLY A 169 -5.03 -15.80 18.12
CA GLY A 169 -4.46 -14.98 19.17
C GLY A 169 -3.30 -15.67 19.89
N VAL A 170 -2.81 -16.80 19.38
CA VAL A 170 -1.63 -17.47 19.92
C VAL A 170 -0.39 -16.64 19.55
N PRO A 171 0.48 -16.31 20.52
CA PRO A 171 1.69 -15.55 20.25
C PRO A 171 2.69 -16.38 19.42
N ALA A 172 3.38 -15.73 18.50
CA ALA A 172 4.46 -16.33 17.71
C ALA A 172 5.69 -16.66 18.58
N ILE A 173 5.94 -15.87 19.62
CA ILE A 173 6.97 -16.14 20.62
C ILE A 173 6.43 -17.19 21.59
N LYS A 174 7.14 -18.29 21.77
CA LYS A 174 6.78 -19.29 22.79
C LYS A 174 7.05 -18.71 24.17
N ALA A 175 6.17 -18.98 25.13
CA ALA A 175 6.24 -18.37 26.47
C ALA A 175 7.55 -18.64 27.22
N ASP A 176 8.31 -19.66 26.82
CA ASP A 176 9.59 -20.07 27.38
C ASP A 176 10.81 -19.41 26.71
N THR A 177 10.67 -18.85 25.51
CA THR A 177 11.77 -18.19 24.79
C THR A 177 11.67 -16.67 24.89
N LYS A 178 12.62 -16.05 25.60
CA LYS A 178 12.79 -14.58 25.55
C LYS A 178 13.44 -14.10 24.24
N ASN A 179 13.54 -14.96 23.23
CA ASN A 179 14.25 -14.62 22.02
C ASN A 179 13.35 -13.79 21.09
N MET A 180 13.64 -12.49 21.01
CA MET A 180 12.93 -11.58 20.08
C MET A 180 13.16 -11.96 18.61
N ASP A 181 14.14 -12.82 18.32
CA ASP A 181 14.37 -13.35 16.99
C ASP A 181 13.28 -14.34 16.54
N ASP A 182 12.42 -14.84 17.44
CA ASP A 182 11.38 -15.81 17.08
C ASP A 182 10.27 -15.23 16.20
N ILE A 183 10.00 -13.92 16.28
CA ILE A 183 9.06 -13.26 15.37
C ILE A 183 9.74 -13.03 14.03
N GLN A 184 9.24 -13.66 12.98
CA GLN A 184 9.72 -13.46 11.61
C GLN A 184 8.73 -12.60 10.83
N PHE A 185 9.19 -11.42 10.42
CA PHE A 185 8.38 -10.45 9.70
C PHE A 185 9.21 -9.78 8.60
N PRO A 186 8.58 -9.41 7.47
CA PRO A 186 9.29 -8.76 6.38
C PRO A 186 9.58 -7.28 6.66
N TYR A 187 10.54 -6.72 5.94
CA TYR A 187 10.81 -5.28 5.96
C TYR A 187 9.70 -4.45 5.30
N SER A 188 9.09 -4.95 4.23
CA SER A 188 7.99 -4.29 3.51
C SER A 188 6.97 -5.31 3.01
N VAL A 189 5.69 -4.95 3.04
CA VAL A 189 4.61 -5.66 2.34
C VAL A 189 4.15 -4.80 1.17
N ILE A 190 3.91 -5.44 0.03
CA ILE A 190 3.54 -4.81 -1.24
C ILE A 190 2.27 -5.50 -1.76
N LEU A 191 1.30 -4.70 -2.16
CA LEU A 191 0.08 -5.14 -2.83
C LEU A 191 0.21 -4.83 -4.31
N GLN A 192 0.36 -5.87 -5.13
CA GLN A 192 0.38 -5.78 -6.59
C GLN A 192 -1.05 -5.94 -7.09
N PRO A 193 -1.65 -4.92 -7.73
CA PRO A 193 -2.98 -5.07 -8.29
C PRO A 193 -3.05 -6.21 -9.31
N ILE A 194 -4.13 -6.98 -9.23
CA ILE A 194 -4.55 -7.98 -10.22
C ILE A 194 -5.65 -7.40 -11.10
N LEU A 195 -6.57 -6.66 -10.46
CA LEU A 195 -7.67 -6.00 -11.13
C LEU A 195 -7.17 -4.76 -11.89
N HIS A 196 -7.63 -4.59 -13.12
CA HIS A 196 -7.44 -3.37 -13.89
C HIS A 196 -8.77 -2.95 -14.49
N PHE A 197 -9.17 -1.70 -14.29
CA PHE A 197 -10.37 -1.17 -14.95
C PHE A 197 -10.01 -0.81 -16.39
N ASN A 198 -10.54 -1.58 -17.34
CA ASN A 198 -10.31 -1.41 -18.78
C ASN A 198 -10.89 -0.07 -19.28
N THR A 199 -10.17 1.02 -19.04
CA THR A 199 -10.51 2.37 -19.48
C THR A 199 -10.57 2.45 -21.01
N GLU A 200 -9.73 1.69 -21.72
CA GLU A 200 -9.75 1.66 -23.19
C GLU A 200 -11.04 1.09 -23.78
N THR A 201 -11.67 0.12 -23.12
CA THR A 201 -12.90 -0.49 -23.65
C THR A 201 -14.05 0.52 -23.58
N LEU A 202 -14.12 1.28 -22.48
CA LEU A 202 -15.08 2.37 -22.32
C LEU A 202 -14.82 3.52 -23.30
N GLU A 203 -13.56 3.85 -23.58
CA GLU A 203 -13.21 4.88 -24.57
C GLU A 203 -13.56 4.44 -26.00
N LYS A 204 -13.36 3.17 -26.35
CA LYS A 204 -13.72 2.63 -27.68
C LYS A 204 -15.23 2.63 -27.89
N GLU A 205 -16.03 2.23 -26.90
CA GLU A 205 -17.49 2.29 -26.96
C GLU A 205 -18.01 3.74 -27.04
N ALA A 206 -17.39 4.65 -26.28
CA ALA A 206 -17.73 6.07 -26.34
C ALA A 206 -17.38 6.72 -27.68
N ASN A 207 -16.26 6.31 -28.30
CA ASN A 207 -15.82 6.81 -29.60
C ASN A 207 -16.62 6.22 -30.76
N GLN A 208 -17.05 4.96 -30.70
CA GLN A 208 -17.96 4.38 -31.69
C GLN A 208 -19.29 5.16 -31.77
N LYS A 209 -19.86 5.53 -30.62
CA LYS A 209 -21.10 6.34 -30.55
C LYS A 209 -20.92 7.80 -31.04
N LYS A 210 -19.70 8.33 -31.11
CA LYS A 210 -19.41 9.73 -31.50
C LYS A 210 -19.09 9.94 -32.98
N SER A 211 -19.00 8.87 -33.77
CA SER A 211 -18.65 8.92 -35.20
C SER A 211 -19.68 9.64 -36.09
N SER A 212 -20.86 10.01 -35.58
CA SER A 212 -21.94 10.63 -36.37
C SER A 212 -22.19 12.13 -36.13
N VAL A 213 -21.54 12.81 -35.18
CA VAL A 213 -21.77 14.25 -34.93
C VAL A 213 -20.45 15.00 -34.68
N LYS A 214 -19.96 15.72 -35.69
CA LYS A 214 -18.77 16.60 -35.65
C LYS A 214 -19.00 17.87 -34.81
N LYS A 215 -19.19 17.75 -33.49
CA LYS A 215 -19.17 18.90 -32.57
C LYS A 215 -18.04 18.70 -31.56
N LYS A 216 -17.05 19.61 -31.56
CA LYS A 216 -15.96 19.68 -30.57
C LYS A 216 -16.53 20.06 -29.20
N GLU A 217 -17.20 19.14 -28.53
CA GLU A 217 -17.47 19.28 -27.10
C GLU A 217 -16.18 18.98 -26.35
N LYS A 218 -15.72 19.97 -25.55
CA LYS A 218 -14.65 19.74 -24.58
C LYS A 218 -15.08 18.60 -23.67
N ALA A 219 -14.28 17.54 -23.61
CA ALA A 219 -14.53 16.42 -22.69
C ALA A 219 -14.72 16.98 -21.28
N LYS A 220 -15.90 16.78 -20.70
CA LYS A 220 -16.20 17.19 -19.33
C LYS A 220 -15.32 16.35 -18.41
N GLU A 221 -14.50 17.01 -17.60
CA GLU A 221 -13.65 16.35 -16.60
C GLU A 221 -14.54 15.55 -15.63
N LYS A 222 -14.18 14.29 -15.37
CA LYS A 222 -14.93 13.45 -14.43
C LYS A 222 -14.80 14.02 -13.01
N PRO A 223 -15.86 13.91 -12.18
CA PRO A 223 -15.74 14.22 -10.76
C PRO A 223 -14.65 13.37 -10.10
N PHE A 224 -13.92 13.91 -9.12
CA PHE A 224 -12.89 13.14 -8.41
C PHE A 224 -13.44 11.86 -7.78
N ASP A 225 -14.64 11.89 -7.23
CA ASP A 225 -15.21 10.74 -6.53
C ASP A 225 -15.67 9.62 -7.48
N SER A 226 -15.47 9.75 -8.81
CA SER A 226 -15.85 8.73 -9.81
C SER A 226 -15.11 7.40 -9.67
N PHE A 227 -13.90 7.37 -9.08
CA PHE A 227 -13.23 6.11 -8.79
C PHE A 227 -14.00 5.26 -7.77
N LEU A 228 -14.86 5.87 -6.95
CA LEU A 228 -15.69 5.12 -6.00
C LEU A 228 -16.73 4.27 -6.72
N ASP A 229 -17.27 4.76 -7.85
CA ASP A 229 -18.23 3.99 -8.64
C ASP A 229 -17.56 2.72 -9.21
N ASP A 230 -16.32 2.85 -9.69
CA ASP A 230 -15.52 1.71 -10.14
C ASP A 230 -15.28 0.71 -9.00
N LEU A 231 -14.89 1.19 -7.81
CA LEU A 231 -14.68 0.34 -6.63
C LEU A 231 -15.96 -0.34 -6.13
N LEU A 232 -17.10 0.35 -6.14
CA LEU A 232 -18.40 -0.19 -5.74
C LEU A 232 -18.92 -1.24 -6.73
N SER A 233 -18.44 -1.22 -7.98
CA SER A 233 -18.81 -2.19 -9.01
C SER A 233 -18.07 -3.53 -8.89
N ILE A 234 -17.10 -3.66 -7.99
CA ILE A 234 -16.31 -4.88 -7.81
C ILE A 234 -17.17 -6.00 -7.21
N PRO A 235 -17.34 -7.14 -7.90
CA PRO A 235 -18.08 -8.28 -7.36
C PRO A 235 -17.40 -8.93 -6.15
N GLU A 236 -18.18 -9.61 -5.32
CA GLU A 236 -17.67 -10.59 -4.37
C GLU A 236 -16.89 -11.71 -5.10
N GLY A 237 -15.86 -12.26 -4.44
CA GLY A 237 -15.01 -13.30 -5.00
C GLY A 237 -13.92 -12.78 -5.94
N THR A 238 -13.78 -11.46 -6.10
CA THR A 238 -12.81 -10.84 -7.00
C THR A 238 -11.42 -10.80 -6.35
N PRO A 239 -10.38 -11.36 -6.99
CA PRO A 239 -8.99 -11.11 -6.63
C PRO A 239 -8.61 -9.64 -6.81
N LEU A 240 -8.22 -8.98 -5.73
CA LEU A 240 -7.80 -7.57 -5.78
C LEU A 240 -6.30 -7.43 -5.98
N TYR A 241 -5.52 -8.15 -5.16
CA TYR A 241 -4.08 -7.98 -5.06
C TYR A 241 -3.35 -9.30 -4.90
N ASP A 242 -2.23 -9.46 -5.57
CA ASP A 242 -1.18 -10.38 -5.15
C ASP A 242 -0.35 -9.71 -4.04
N ILE A 243 0.04 -10.47 -3.02
CA ILE A 243 0.81 -10.01 -1.87
C ILE A 243 2.27 -10.38 -2.09
N PHE A 244 3.11 -9.36 -2.14
CA PHE A 244 4.56 -9.49 -2.18
C PHE A 244 5.19 -9.00 -0.88
N VAL A 245 6.35 -9.54 -0.53
CA VAL A 245 7.13 -9.09 0.62
C VAL A 245 8.61 -8.94 0.27
N CYS A 246 9.22 -7.92 0.87
CA CYS A 246 10.66 -7.70 0.87
C CYS A 246 11.17 -8.17 2.25
N PRO A 247 11.94 -9.27 2.34
CA PRO A 247 12.27 -9.89 3.62
C PRO A 247 13.07 -8.99 4.55
N ASP A 248 14.04 -8.26 4.01
CA ASP A 248 14.93 -7.37 4.78
C ASP A 248 15.27 -6.09 3.97
N PRO A 249 15.89 -5.07 4.59
CA PRO A 249 16.26 -3.84 3.90
C PRO A 249 17.24 -4.03 2.72
N LEU A 250 18.21 -4.95 2.81
CA LEU A 250 19.21 -5.15 1.76
C LEU A 250 18.61 -5.83 0.53
N SER A 251 17.56 -6.62 0.72
CA SER A 251 16.76 -7.22 -0.35
C SER A 251 15.99 -6.20 -1.21
N VAL A 252 15.88 -4.93 -0.80
CA VAL A 252 15.13 -3.89 -1.55
C VAL A 252 15.65 -3.71 -2.98
N ILE A 253 16.95 -3.87 -3.22
CA ILE A 253 17.57 -3.68 -4.54
C ILE A 253 17.69 -4.96 -5.36
N ASP A 254 17.35 -6.11 -4.79
CA ASP A 254 17.48 -7.41 -5.44
C ASP A 254 16.08 -7.96 -5.78
N PRO A 255 15.63 -7.91 -7.04
CA PRO A 255 14.33 -8.44 -7.43
C PRO A 255 14.20 -9.94 -7.16
N SER A 256 15.32 -10.69 -7.09
CA SER A 256 15.30 -12.13 -6.83
C SER A 256 15.01 -12.52 -5.39
N LYS A 257 15.12 -11.56 -4.46
CA LYS A 257 14.81 -11.75 -3.04
C LYS A 257 13.39 -11.33 -2.68
N LEU A 258 12.67 -10.67 -3.60
CA LEU A 258 11.24 -10.40 -3.42
C LEU A 258 10.47 -11.73 -3.43
N GLN A 259 9.42 -11.84 -2.62
CA GLN A 259 8.64 -13.07 -2.51
C GLN A 259 7.16 -12.77 -2.74
N LYS A 260 6.50 -13.51 -3.64
CA LYS A 260 5.04 -13.53 -3.76
C LYS A 260 4.51 -14.58 -2.79
N ILE A 261 3.75 -14.14 -1.78
CA ILE A 261 3.37 -14.99 -0.63
C ILE A 261 1.87 -15.24 -0.51
N GLY A 262 1.05 -14.58 -1.32
CA GLY A 262 -0.40 -14.75 -1.21
C GLY A 262 -1.21 -13.83 -2.10
N ARG A 263 -2.51 -13.76 -1.80
CA ARG A 263 -3.49 -12.95 -2.52
C ARG A 263 -4.61 -12.46 -1.61
N ILE A 264 -5.23 -11.34 -1.97
CA ILE A 264 -6.43 -10.78 -1.32
C ILE A 264 -7.63 -10.95 -2.25
N ILE A 265 -8.72 -11.50 -1.72
CA ILE A 265 -9.96 -11.78 -2.45
C ILE A 265 -11.14 -11.19 -1.68
N THR A 266 -12.06 -10.51 -2.37
CA THR A 266 -13.29 -10.00 -1.75
C THR A 266 -14.19 -11.14 -1.30
N THR A 267 -14.80 -11.03 -0.12
CA THR A 267 -15.77 -12.01 0.42
C THR A 267 -17.12 -11.37 0.73
N SER A 268 -17.33 -10.15 0.25
CA SER A 268 -18.60 -9.42 0.29
C SER A 268 -18.56 -8.29 -0.75
N GLU A 269 -19.70 -7.68 -1.02
CA GLU A 269 -19.80 -6.47 -1.82
C GLU A 269 -19.03 -5.28 -1.19
N MET A 270 -18.51 -4.41 -2.06
CA MET A 270 -17.92 -3.14 -1.64
C MET A 270 -19.02 -2.15 -1.25
N ILE A 271 -18.92 -1.56 -0.06
CA ILE A 271 -19.80 -0.49 0.39
C ILE A 271 -19.03 0.80 0.59
N LEU A 272 -19.73 1.94 0.51
CA LEU A 272 -19.13 3.24 0.74
C LEU A 272 -18.71 3.38 2.21
N SER A 273 -17.46 3.78 2.44
CA SER A 273 -16.94 4.13 3.76
C SER A 273 -16.78 5.64 3.90
N LYS A 274 -17.47 6.20 4.89
CA LYS A 274 -17.43 7.61 5.28
C LYS A 274 -16.35 7.86 6.33
N PRO A 275 -15.90 9.12 6.52
CA PRO A 275 -14.86 9.42 7.49
C PRO A 275 -15.34 9.34 8.95
N ASP A 276 -16.65 9.31 9.19
CA ASP A 276 -17.29 9.15 10.49
C ASP A 276 -17.68 7.70 10.81
N ASP A 277 -17.39 6.76 9.90
CA ASP A 277 -17.49 5.34 10.21
C ASP A 277 -16.49 5.03 11.32
N THR A 278 -16.97 4.43 12.41
CA THR A 278 -16.17 4.11 13.61
C THR A 278 -15.06 3.06 13.37
N LEU A 279 -14.78 2.75 12.09
CA LEU A 279 -13.76 1.82 11.64
C LEU A 279 -12.37 2.44 11.75
N PHE A 280 -11.57 1.91 12.67
CA PHE A 280 -10.22 2.37 12.93
C PHE A 280 -9.17 1.33 12.54
N PHE A 281 -8.19 1.74 11.73
CA PHE A 281 -7.01 0.93 11.39
C PHE A 281 -5.82 1.44 12.18
N ARG A 282 -5.30 0.60 13.10
CA ARG A 282 -4.13 0.96 13.90
C ARG A 282 -2.87 0.81 13.05
N HIS A 283 -2.11 1.87 12.86
CA HIS A 283 -0.79 1.76 12.22
C HIS A 283 0.26 1.51 13.31
N GLN A 284 1.21 0.61 13.01
CA GLN A 284 2.38 0.39 13.85
C GLN A 284 3.52 1.31 13.42
N LYS A 285 4.26 1.85 14.39
CA LYS A 285 5.44 2.65 14.10
C LYS A 285 6.59 1.78 13.61
N LYS A 286 7.35 2.22 12.61
CA LYS A 286 8.52 1.47 12.13
C LYS A 286 9.61 1.31 13.19
N GLU A 287 9.65 2.21 14.18
CA GLU A 287 10.61 2.10 15.28
C GLU A 287 10.45 0.82 16.10
N GLU A 288 9.22 0.30 16.21
CA GLU A 288 8.93 -0.95 16.92
C GLU A 288 9.54 -2.15 16.18
N ASP A 289 9.51 -2.17 14.84
CA ASP A 289 10.23 -3.19 14.05
C ASP A 289 11.74 -3.14 14.32
N PHE A 290 12.30 -1.94 14.47
CA PHE A 290 13.72 -1.76 14.77
C PHE A 290 14.11 -2.13 16.22
N GLU A 291 13.14 -2.40 17.10
CA GLU A 291 13.43 -3.00 18.41
C GLU A 291 13.68 -4.51 18.26
N TYR A 292 12.92 -5.17 17.37
CA TYR A 292 13.14 -6.58 17.01
C TYR A 292 14.31 -6.81 16.04
N ARG A 293 14.61 -5.83 15.19
CA ARG A 293 15.69 -5.90 14.18
C ARG A 293 16.55 -4.63 14.22
N PRO A 294 17.34 -4.40 15.28
CA PRO A 294 18.12 -3.17 15.45
C PRO A 294 19.12 -2.93 14.31
N GLN A 295 19.68 -4.00 13.73
CA GLN A 295 20.59 -3.95 12.58
C GLN A 295 19.97 -3.29 11.34
N TRP A 296 18.63 -3.34 11.18
CA TRP A 296 17.96 -2.71 10.05
C TRP A 296 18.14 -1.19 10.03
N ARG A 297 18.37 -0.54 11.19
CA ARG A 297 18.61 0.91 11.26
C ARG A 297 19.82 1.36 10.45
N GLU A 298 20.85 0.53 10.38
CA GLU A 298 22.06 0.83 9.59
C GLU A 298 21.91 0.35 8.15
N GLN A 299 21.25 -0.80 7.92
CA GLN A 299 20.99 -1.31 6.58
C GLN A 299 20.12 -0.36 5.74
N VAL A 300 19.10 0.30 6.32
CA VAL A 300 18.28 1.26 5.58
C VAL A 300 19.06 2.50 5.12
N LYS A 301 20.14 2.84 5.83
CA LYS A 301 21.06 3.94 5.48
C LYS A 301 22.17 3.50 4.54
N GLN A 302 22.32 2.20 4.30
CA GLN A 302 23.38 1.67 3.45
C GLN A 302 23.22 2.22 2.04
N LYS A 303 24.34 2.69 1.48
CA LYS A 303 24.38 3.15 0.09
C LYS A 303 24.22 1.94 -0.83
N CYS A 304 23.36 2.10 -1.81
CA CYS A 304 23.12 1.10 -2.84
C CYS A 304 22.93 1.80 -4.19
N SER A 305 22.95 0.99 -5.25
CA SER A 305 22.68 1.45 -6.60
C SER A 305 21.80 0.46 -7.33
N TYR A 306 20.84 0.96 -8.11
CA TYR A 306 20.04 0.15 -9.03
C TYR A 306 20.13 0.73 -10.44
N ASP A 307 19.59 0.00 -11.44
CA ASP A 307 19.61 0.42 -12.86
C ASP A 307 21.06 0.52 -13.41
N GLY A 308 21.85 -0.53 -13.19
CA GLY A 308 23.24 -0.61 -13.67
C GLY A 308 24.16 0.47 -13.10
N GLY A 309 23.90 0.93 -11.87
CA GLY A 309 24.70 1.97 -11.21
C GLY A 309 24.27 3.42 -11.52
N LYS A 310 23.30 3.64 -12.42
CA LYS A 310 22.88 4.99 -12.84
C LYS A 310 22.24 5.80 -11.71
N LYS A 311 21.64 5.12 -10.74
CA LYS A 311 20.99 5.76 -9.59
C LYS A 311 21.65 5.27 -8.32
N VAL A 312 22.30 6.18 -7.60
CA VAL A 312 22.93 5.93 -6.31
C VAL A 312 22.11 6.60 -5.22
N GLY A 313 21.86 5.87 -4.13
CA GLY A 313 21.03 6.33 -3.04
C GLY A 313 21.21 5.45 -1.82
N THR A 314 20.34 5.61 -0.85
CA THR A 314 20.23 4.77 0.33
C THR A 314 19.02 3.85 0.15
N VAL A 315 18.99 2.72 0.86
CA VAL A 315 17.89 1.74 0.77
C VAL A 315 16.53 2.41 1.02
N ASP A 316 16.42 3.25 2.04
CA ASP A 316 15.20 4.02 2.38
C ASP A 316 14.69 4.96 1.25
N LYS A 317 15.59 5.50 0.42
CA LYS A 317 15.26 6.38 -0.70
C LYS A 317 14.72 5.60 -1.88
N PHE A 318 15.02 4.31 -1.95
CA PHE A 318 14.64 3.43 -3.04
C PHE A 318 13.46 2.51 -2.69
N ALA A 319 13.31 2.13 -1.42
CA ALA A 319 12.19 1.33 -0.92
C ALA A 319 10.86 2.06 -1.12
N GLY A 320 10.13 1.68 -2.17
CA GLY A 320 8.79 2.20 -2.44
C GLY A 320 8.25 1.72 -3.77
N TRP A 321 6.98 2.07 -4.01
CA TRP A 321 6.13 1.48 -5.05
C TRP A 321 6.83 1.26 -6.40
N ARG A 322 7.48 2.29 -6.96
CA ARG A 322 8.05 2.23 -8.32
C ARG A 322 9.15 1.20 -8.47
N LEU A 323 9.99 1.04 -7.44
CA LEU A 323 11.06 0.05 -7.51
C LEU A 323 10.48 -1.35 -7.45
N PHE A 324 9.56 -1.58 -6.50
CA PHE A 324 8.91 -2.88 -6.35
C PHE A 324 8.07 -3.26 -7.58
N GLU A 325 7.34 -2.32 -8.17
CA GLU A 325 6.61 -2.53 -9.43
C GLU A 325 7.56 -2.96 -10.56
N ASN A 326 8.71 -2.28 -10.70
CA ASN A 326 9.72 -2.71 -11.68
C ASN A 326 10.27 -4.10 -11.39
N HIS A 327 10.53 -4.44 -10.11
CA HIS A 327 11.03 -5.75 -9.71
C HIS A 327 10.01 -6.86 -10.01
N ILE A 328 8.73 -6.61 -9.72
CA ILE A 328 7.64 -7.55 -10.02
C ILE A 328 7.53 -7.74 -11.53
N ALA A 329 7.67 -6.67 -12.32
CA ALA A 329 7.64 -6.74 -13.78
C ALA A 329 8.79 -7.57 -14.38
N THR A 330 9.94 -7.73 -13.71
CA THR A 330 11.02 -8.60 -14.21
C THR A 330 10.73 -10.09 -13.99
N LYS A 331 9.76 -10.44 -13.15
CA LYS A 331 9.41 -11.83 -12.79
C LYS A 331 10.59 -12.65 -12.24
N GLN A 332 11.54 -11.99 -11.59
CA GLN A 332 12.71 -12.65 -10.99
C GLN A 332 12.50 -13.08 -9.53
N TYR A 333 11.34 -12.80 -8.95
CA TYR A 333 11.01 -13.06 -7.55
C TYR A 333 10.78 -14.54 -7.24
N VAL A 334 10.81 -14.89 -5.95
CA VAL A 334 10.40 -16.21 -5.45
C VAL A 334 8.88 -16.28 -5.41
N ASP A 335 8.28 -17.24 -6.12
CA ASP A 335 6.82 -17.37 -6.20
C ASP A 335 6.33 -18.59 -5.41
N PHE A 336 5.74 -18.34 -4.23
CA PHE A 336 5.23 -19.41 -3.37
C PHE A 336 3.99 -20.10 -3.97
N GLU A 337 3.31 -19.50 -4.97
CA GLU A 337 2.14 -20.11 -5.62
C GLU A 337 2.54 -21.30 -6.51
N THR A 338 3.77 -21.30 -7.04
CA THR A 338 4.23 -22.27 -8.06
C THR A 338 5.22 -23.32 -7.55
N CYS A 339 5.59 -23.24 -6.27
CA CYS A 339 6.67 -24.03 -5.67
C CYS A 339 6.22 -25.31 -4.96
#